data_AF-A0A8I1U4I6-F1
#
_entry.id   AF-A0A8I1U4I6-F1
#
_cell.length_a   1.000
_cell.length_b   1.000
_cell.length_c   1.000
_cell.angle_alpha   90.00
_cell.angle_beta   90.00
_cell.angle_gamma   90.00
#
_symmetry.space_group_name_H-M   'P 1'
#
loop_
_entity.id
_entity.type
_entity.pdbx_description
1 polymer ?
#
loop_
_entity_poly.entity_id
_entity_poly.type
_entity_poly.pdbx_seq_one_letter_code
_entity_poly.pdbx_strand_id
1 'polypeptide(L)'
;MTELNIKKEIGKRIFESRKLKGLTLKALGELAGGLKQTRLTNWEQGARAPGPEEIKRLAHALDVSPAFLMCLSDEKQVKKTKSLSQLIPLLDYHQACDAKSHIDAIREQGSYGDELLISISTILLPELSDEAFALKMANESMMPEIKVNDVLVIEPKISPNPGDYVAVKVANKSEAVICQYKKLSYTSPEFELQTLNENWPNINLTDAL
;
A
#
# COMPACT_ATOMS: atom_id res chain seq x y z
N MET A 1 9.15 15.75 -32.83
CA MET A 1 8.49 16.82 -32.05
C MET A 1 9.38 18.05 -32.05
N THR A 2 8.87 19.23 -32.42
CA THR A 2 9.62 20.49 -32.41
C THR A 2 9.85 20.99 -30.98
N GLU A 3 10.98 21.66 -30.73
CA GLU A 3 11.35 22.20 -29.41
C GLU A 3 10.27 23.09 -28.76
N LEU A 4 9.49 23.79 -29.59
CA LEU A 4 8.35 24.61 -29.18
C LEU A 4 7.19 23.78 -28.57
N ASN A 5 6.99 22.55 -29.05
CA ASN A 5 5.91 21.68 -28.58
C ASN A 5 6.21 21.12 -27.17
N ILE A 6 7.49 20.82 -26.90
CA ILE A 6 7.92 20.28 -25.60
C ILE A 6 7.75 21.33 -24.48
N LYS A 7 8.12 22.59 -24.74
CA LYS A 7 7.98 23.68 -23.75
C LYS A 7 6.52 23.92 -23.37
N LYS A 8 5.62 23.84 -24.34
CA LYS A 8 4.17 23.99 -24.13
C LYS A 8 3.60 22.83 -23.34
N GLU A 9 4.04 21.60 -23.60
CA GLU A 9 3.58 20.42 -22.88
C GLU A 9 4.06 20.41 -21.42
N ILE A 10 5.31 20.80 -21.16
CA ILE A 10 5.85 21.00 -19.79
C ILE A 10 4.99 22.02 -19.03
N GLY A 11 4.68 23.16 -19.66
CA GLY A 11 3.81 24.20 -19.09
C GLY A 11 2.42 23.68 -18.75
N LYS A 12 1.83 22.90 -19.66
CA LYS A 12 0.52 22.26 -19.47
C LYS A 12 0.52 21.31 -18.28
N ARG A 13 1.52 20.44 -18.14
CA ARG A 13 1.63 19.51 -17.00
C ARG A 13 1.79 20.23 -15.66
N ILE A 14 2.52 21.35 -15.61
CA ILE A 14 2.62 22.20 -14.42
C ILE A 14 1.25 22.79 -14.06
N PHE A 15 0.55 23.35 -15.04
CA PHE A 15 -0.79 23.92 -14.85
C PHE A 15 -1.80 22.89 -14.32
N GLU A 16 -1.86 21.72 -14.95
CA GLU A 16 -2.74 20.63 -14.55
C GLU A 16 -2.43 20.14 -13.13
N SER A 17 -1.15 19.91 -12.82
CA SER A 17 -0.73 19.47 -11.49
C SER A 17 -1.06 20.50 -10.41
N ARG A 18 -0.89 21.80 -10.72
CA ARG A 18 -1.26 22.89 -9.80
C ARG A 18 -2.77 22.93 -9.56
N LYS A 19 -3.57 22.77 -10.62
CA LYS A 19 -5.04 22.76 -10.55
C LYS A 19 -5.57 21.57 -9.77
N LEU A 20 -5.01 20.38 -9.98
CA LEU A 20 -5.37 19.18 -9.23
C LEU A 20 -5.14 19.33 -7.73
N LYS A 21 -4.07 20.04 -7.33
CA LYS A 21 -3.80 20.37 -5.92
C LYS A 21 -4.58 21.58 -5.39
N GLY A 22 -5.41 22.23 -6.21
CA GLY A 22 -6.15 23.43 -5.80
C GLY A 22 -5.28 24.65 -5.49
N LEU A 23 -4.02 24.68 -5.96
CA LEU A 23 -3.07 25.73 -5.61
C LEU A 23 -3.23 26.98 -6.49
N THR A 24 -3.15 28.16 -5.87
CA THR A 24 -2.99 29.42 -6.61
C THR A 24 -1.53 29.59 -7.07
N LEU A 25 -1.30 30.42 -8.09
CA LEU A 25 0.07 30.72 -8.55
C LEU A 25 0.94 31.30 -7.43
N LYS A 26 0.34 32.09 -6.52
CA LYS A 26 1.01 32.61 -5.33
C LYS A 26 1.44 31.48 -4.39
N ALA A 27 0.50 30.60 -4.04
CA ALA A 27 0.76 29.48 -3.14
C ALA A 27 1.80 28.51 -3.71
N LEU A 28 1.74 28.20 -5.01
CA LEU A 28 2.75 27.37 -5.66
C LEU A 28 4.14 28.03 -5.61
N GLY A 29 4.20 29.35 -5.82
CA GLY A 29 5.46 30.10 -5.76
C GLY A 29 6.09 30.08 -4.38
N GLU A 30 5.29 30.23 -3.33
CA GLU A 30 5.72 30.14 -1.94
C GLU A 30 6.24 28.72 -1.61
N LEU A 31 5.50 27.68 -1.98
CA LEU A 31 5.88 26.28 -1.77
C LEU A 31 7.13 25.86 -2.54
N ALA A 32 7.35 26.42 -3.73
CA ALA A 32 8.50 26.11 -4.58
C ALA A 32 9.75 26.96 -4.25
N GLY A 33 9.80 27.60 -3.07
CA GLY A 33 10.96 28.35 -2.59
C GLY A 33 10.96 29.83 -2.99
N GLY A 34 9.80 30.49 -2.98
CA GLY A 34 9.68 31.93 -3.19
C GLY A 34 9.71 32.38 -4.66
N LEU A 35 9.20 31.55 -5.57
CA LEU A 35 9.15 31.88 -7.00
C LEU A 35 8.11 32.97 -7.29
N LYS A 36 8.49 33.98 -8.08
CA LYS A 36 7.58 35.05 -8.51
C LYS A 36 6.47 34.50 -9.40
N GLN A 37 5.23 34.96 -9.18
CA GLN A 37 4.03 34.55 -9.94
C GLN A 37 4.18 34.74 -11.46
N THR A 38 4.88 35.80 -11.88
CA THR A 38 5.16 36.07 -13.30
C THR A 38 5.99 34.95 -13.96
N ARG A 39 6.93 34.34 -13.22
CA ARG A 39 7.74 33.22 -13.75
C ARG A 39 6.88 31.98 -13.95
N LEU A 40 6.03 31.65 -12.96
CA LEU A 40 5.10 30.53 -13.05
C LEU A 40 4.12 30.69 -14.22
N THR A 41 3.58 31.89 -14.41
CA THR A 41 2.67 32.20 -15.53
C THR A 41 3.35 31.97 -16.88
N ASN A 42 4.58 32.46 -17.04
CA ASN A 42 5.37 32.27 -18.27
C ASN A 42 5.68 30.79 -18.54
N TRP A 43 5.84 29.97 -17.50
CA TRP A 43 6.05 28.54 -17.64
C TRP A 43 4.76 27.80 -18.01
N GLU A 44 3.65 28.09 -17.34
CA GLU A 44 2.34 27.47 -17.64
C GLU A 44 1.85 27.78 -19.06
N GLN A 45 2.19 28.96 -19.58
CA GLN A 45 1.87 29.36 -20.96
C GLN A 45 2.85 28.78 -22.01
N GLY A 46 3.92 28.09 -21.57
CA GLY A 46 4.95 27.55 -22.46
C GLY A 46 5.85 28.61 -23.09
N ALA A 47 5.79 29.87 -22.64
CA ALA A 47 6.63 30.96 -23.14
C ALA A 47 8.11 30.76 -22.75
N ARG A 48 8.36 30.12 -21.61
CA ARG A 48 9.69 29.68 -21.16
C ARG A 48 9.57 28.30 -20.51
N ALA A 49 10.65 27.53 -20.52
CA ALA A 49 10.74 26.31 -19.71
C ALA A 49 11.45 26.62 -18.38
N PRO A 50 11.06 25.97 -17.27
CA PRO A 50 11.82 25.99 -16.04
C PRO A 50 13.16 25.25 -16.21
N GLY A 51 14.19 25.68 -15.48
CA GLY A 51 15.47 24.99 -15.45
C GLY A 51 15.44 23.72 -14.58
N PRO A 52 16.50 22.91 -14.55
CA PRO A 52 16.55 21.67 -13.79
C PRO A 52 16.29 21.86 -12.28
N GLU A 53 16.81 22.94 -11.70
CA GLU A 53 16.62 23.25 -10.29
C GLU A 53 15.20 23.75 -9.99
N GLU A 54 14.62 24.58 -10.86
CA GLU A 54 13.21 24.97 -10.72
C GLU A 54 12.27 23.79 -10.90
N ILE A 55 12.58 22.84 -11.80
CA ILE A 55 11.78 21.63 -11.99
C ILE A 55 11.81 20.76 -10.73
N LYS A 56 12.96 20.58 -10.07
CA LYS A 56 13.02 19.85 -8.79
C LYS A 56 12.13 20.49 -7.73
N ARG A 57 12.16 21.82 -7.62
CA ARG A 57 11.35 22.57 -6.65
C ARG A 57 9.86 22.49 -6.96
N LEU A 58 9.49 22.66 -8.22
CA LEU A 58 8.11 22.50 -8.69
C LEU A 58 7.60 21.08 -8.48
N ALA A 59 8.40 20.08 -8.82
CA ALA A 59 8.10 18.66 -8.60
C ALA A 59 7.82 18.37 -7.12
N HIS A 60 8.64 18.91 -6.22
CA HIS A 60 8.42 18.78 -4.77
C HIS A 60 7.13 19.48 -4.32
N ALA A 61 6.89 20.72 -4.73
CA ALA A 61 5.68 21.46 -4.37
C ALA A 61 4.40 20.80 -4.92
N LEU A 62 4.47 20.29 -6.15
CA LEU A 62 3.37 19.64 -6.86
C LEU A 62 3.22 18.15 -6.54
N ASP A 63 4.14 17.58 -5.75
CA ASP A 63 4.21 16.15 -5.39
C ASP A 63 4.18 15.20 -6.59
N VAL A 64 4.86 15.58 -7.65
CA VAL A 64 5.02 14.80 -8.89
C VAL A 64 6.50 14.54 -9.17
N SER A 65 6.81 13.57 -10.01
CA SER A 65 8.20 13.32 -10.41
C SER A 65 8.72 14.44 -11.34
N PRO A 66 10.02 14.83 -11.23
CA PRO A 66 10.66 15.73 -12.19
C PRO A 66 10.57 15.23 -13.65
N ALA A 67 10.65 13.90 -13.85
CA ALA A 67 10.53 13.25 -15.15
C ALA A 67 9.12 13.43 -15.76
N PHE A 68 8.07 13.37 -14.93
CA PHE A 68 6.70 13.66 -15.35
C PHE A 68 6.56 15.11 -15.83
N LEU A 69 7.10 16.09 -15.09
CA LEU A 69 7.05 17.49 -15.51
C LEU A 69 7.84 17.74 -16.81
N MET A 70 8.96 17.04 -17.02
CA MET A 70 9.80 17.14 -18.21
C MET A 70 9.27 16.37 -19.43
N CYS A 71 8.08 15.76 -19.37
CA CYS A 71 7.53 14.93 -20.44
C CYS A 71 8.41 13.72 -20.82
N LEU A 72 9.22 13.22 -19.87
CA LEU A 72 10.07 12.05 -20.05
C LEU A 72 9.35 10.74 -19.67
N SER A 73 8.16 10.82 -19.10
CA SER A 73 7.28 9.68 -18.75
C SER A 73 5.83 10.15 -18.68
N ASP A 74 4.87 9.34 -19.14
CA ASP A 74 3.43 9.67 -19.09
C ASP A 74 2.75 9.31 -17.76
N GLU A 75 3.43 8.53 -16.93
CA GLU A 75 2.93 8.17 -15.62
C GLU A 75 3.09 9.33 -14.64
N LYS A 76 1.96 9.84 -14.11
CA LYS A 76 1.90 10.69 -12.92
C LYS A 76 2.35 9.87 -11.71
N GLN A 77 3.64 9.62 -11.59
CA GLN A 77 4.19 9.07 -10.36
C GLN A 77 4.17 10.18 -9.31
N VAL A 78 3.02 10.28 -8.63
CA VAL A 78 2.88 10.99 -7.37
C VAL A 78 3.97 10.40 -6.48
N LYS A 79 4.89 11.23 -6.00
CA LYS A 79 5.79 10.79 -4.94
C LYS A 79 4.85 10.58 -3.76
N LYS A 80 4.36 9.35 -3.54
CA LYS A 80 3.69 9.01 -2.28
C LYS A 80 4.67 9.46 -1.22
N THR A 81 4.36 10.59 -0.57
CA THR A 81 5.07 11.04 0.62
C THR A 81 5.23 9.78 1.45
N LYS A 82 6.47 9.38 1.77
CA LYS A 82 6.74 8.23 2.63
C LYS A 82 5.84 8.40 3.85
N SER A 83 4.68 7.76 3.85
CA SER A 83 3.75 7.90 4.95
C SER A 83 4.48 7.23 6.08
N LEU A 84 4.66 7.96 7.18
CA LEU A 84 5.35 7.46 8.36
C LEU A 84 4.61 6.27 9.02
N SER A 85 3.54 5.81 8.38
CA SER A 85 2.76 4.62 8.67
C SER A 85 2.03 4.21 7.38
N GLN A 86 2.10 2.94 6.99
CA GLN A 86 1.19 2.39 5.98
C GLN A 86 -0.11 2.01 6.69
N LEU A 87 -1.24 2.33 6.06
CA LEU A 87 -2.54 1.86 6.51
C LEU A 87 -2.83 0.54 5.79
N ILE A 88 -3.18 -0.48 6.57
CA ILE A 88 -3.72 -1.74 6.05
C ILE A 88 -5.14 -1.94 6.58
N PRO A 89 -6.01 -2.62 5.81
CA PRO A 89 -7.36 -2.90 6.28
C PRO A 89 -7.36 -3.96 7.37
N LEU A 90 -8.24 -3.78 8.36
CA LEU A 90 -8.61 -4.81 9.31
C LEU A 90 -9.74 -5.63 8.70
N LEU A 91 -9.43 -6.87 8.35
CA LEU A 91 -10.38 -7.83 7.79
C LEU A 91 -10.91 -8.76 8.89
N ASP A 92 -12.16 -9.19 8.72
CA ASP A 92 -12.70 -10.32 9.45
C ASP A 92 -12.23 -11.66 8.85
N TYR A 93 -12.59 -12.75 9.52
CA TYR A 93 -12.18 -14.10 9.12
C TYR A 93 -12.79 -14.59 7.80
N HIS A 94 -13.95 -14.06 7.39
CA HIS A 94 -14.54 -14.38 6.08
C HIS A 94 -13.84 -13.60 4.98
N GLN A 95 -13.63 -12.30 5.18
CA GLN A 95 -12.93 -11.43 4.25
C GLN A 95 -11.49 -11.89 4.01
N ALA A 96 -10.81 -12.41 5.04
CA ALA A 96 -9.47 -12.96 4.93
C ALA A 96 -9.37 -14.13 3.92
N CYS A 97 -10.45 -14.88 3.67
CA CYS A 97 -10.48 -15.98 2.69
C CYS A 97 -10.41 -15.50 1.22
N ASP A 98 -10.66 -14.22 0.97
CA ASP A 98 -10.52 -13.56 -0.32
C ASP A 98 -9.96 -12.13 -0.14
N ALA A 99 -8.90 -12.04 0.67
CA ALA A 99 -8.35 -10.77 1.14
C ALA A 99 -8.03 -9.82 -0.01
N LYS A 100 -7.48 -10.34 -1.11
CA LYS A 100 -7.10 -9.54 -2.27
C LYS A 100 -8.29 -8.78 -2.87
N SER A 101 -9.38 -9.47 -3.17
CA SER A 101 -10.58 -8.85 -3.74
C SER A 101 -11.15 -7.78 -2.81
N HIS A 102 -11.14 -8.03 -1.50
CA HIS A 102 -11.59 -7.05 -0.51
C HIS A 102 -10.67 -5.83 -0.43
N ILE A 103 -9.35 -6.03 -0.43
CA ILE A 103 -8.35 -4.95 -0.40
C ILE A 103 -8.47 -4.08 -1.65
N ASP A 104 -8.63 -4.69 -2.83
CA ASP A 104 -8.78 -3.99 -4.10
C ASP A 104 -10.10 -3.18 -4.11
N ALA A 105 -11.20 -3.75 -3.62
CA ALA A 105 -12.47 -3.02 -3.49
C ALA A 105 -12.37 -1.78 -2.58
N ILE A 106 -11.69 -1.91 -1.43
CA ILE A 106 -11.44 -0.78 -0.50
C ILE A 106 -10.63 0.33 -1.19
N ARG A 107 -9.66 -0.05 -2.03
CA ARG A 107 -8.81 0.92 -2.75
C ARG A 107 -9.57 1.64 -3.87
N GLU A 108 -10.37 0.90 -4.63
CA GLU A 108 -11.11 1.45 -5.77
C GLU A 108 -12.24 2.38 -5.36
N GLN A 109 -12.90 2.10 -4.22
CA GLN A 109 -14.02 2.92 -3.75
C GLN A 109 -13.58 4.29 -3.25
N GLY A 110 -12.29 4.51 -2.95
CA GLY A 110 -11.67 5.82 -2.69
C GLY A 110 -12.27 6.63 -1.53
N SER A 111 -13.28 6.09 -0.87
CA SER A 111 -14.02 6.66 0.23
C SER A 111 -13.77 5.74 1.41
N TYR A 112 -13.14 6.28 2.44
CA TYR A 112 -13.02 5.64 3.74
C TYR A 112 -14.43 5.32 4.25
N GLY A 113 -14.94 4.12 3.95
CA GLY A 113 -16.21 3.63 4.46
C GLY A 113 -16.12 3.37 5.97
N ASP A 114 -17.05 2.60 6.51
CA ASP A 114 -16.99 2.04 7.89
C ASP A 114 -15.83 1.03 8.07
N GLU A 115 -14.89 1.00 7.13
CA GLU A 115 -13.78 0.06 7.03
C GLU A 115 -12.66 0.48 7.98
N LEU A 116 -12.40 -0.38 8.96
CA LEU A 116 -11.35 -0.16 9.95
C LEU A 116 -9.96 -0.30 9.30
N LEU A 117 -9.17 0.76 9.36
CA LEU A 117 -7.78 0.76 8.93
C LEU A 117 -6.84 0.78 10.14
N ILE A 118 -5.75 0.03 10.06
CA ILE A 118 -4.72 -0.03 11.10
C ILE A 118 -3.43 0.58 10.57
N SER A 119 -2.85 1.49 11.37
CA SER A 119 -1.53 2.04 11.12
C SER A 119 -0.45 1.07 11.55
N ILE A 120 0.44 0.73 10.64
CA ILE A 120 1.60 -0.12 10.91
C ILE A 120 2.85 0.74 11.08
N SER A 121 3.72 0.32 12.02
CA SER A 121 5.05 0.87 12.19
C SER A 121 5.89 0.77 10.90
N THR A 122 6.74 1.76 10.67
CA THR A 122 7.62 1.82 9.49
C THR A 122 8.61 0.66 9.40
N ILE A 123 8.89 -0.01 10.52
CA ILE A 123 9.85 -1.12 10.60
C ILE A 123 9.37 -2.33 9.78
N LEU A 124 8.05 -2.54 9.70
CA LEU A 124 7.47 -3.68 8.98
C LEU A 124 7.28 -3.41 7.48
N LEU A 125 7.37 -2.14 7.04
CA LEU A 125 7.13 -1.75 5.64
C LEU A 125 7.99 -2.46 4.58
N PRO A 126 9.27 -2.80 4.82
CA PRO A 126 10.08 -3.50 3.82
C PRO A 126 9.56 -4.90 3.49
N GLU A 127 8.81 -5.50 4.42
CA GLU A 127 8.33 -6.89 4.35
C GLU A 127 6.88 -6.97 3.90
N LEU A 128 6.17 -5.84 3.84
CA LEU A 128 4.75 -5.80 3.53
C LEU A 128 4.51 -5.39 2.08
N SER A 129 3.74 -6.22 1.40
CA SER A 129 3.19 -5.95 0.10
C SER A 129 1.93 -5.09 0.21
N ASP A 130 1.37 -4.82 -0.95
CA ASP A 130 0.10 -4.15 -1.08
C ASP A 130 -1.09 -5.10 -0.81
N GLU A 131 -0.87 -6.40 -0.60
CA GLU A 131 -1.91 -7.37 -0.22
C GLU A 131 -1.90 -7.65 1.29
N ALA A 132 -1.05 -6.96 2.06
CA ALA A 132 -1.01 -7.06 3.51
C ALA A 132 -2.31 -6.57 4.16
N PHE A 133 -2.78 -7.30 5.17
CA PHE A 133 -3.95 -6.94 5.96
C PHE A 133 -3.79 -7.30 7.43
N ALA A 134 -4.64 -6.72 8.26
CA ALA A 134 -4.69 -7.03 9.68
C ALA A 134 -5.89 -7.91 9.97
N LEU A 135 -5.77 -8.77 10.97
CA LEU A 135 -6.86 -9.62 11.44
C LEU A 135 -6.84 -9.68 12.96
N LYS A 136 -8.00 -9.46 13.59
CA LYS A 136 -8.13 -9.50 15.05
C LYS A 136 -8.43 -10.92 15.52
N MET A 137 -7.62 -11.46 16.42
CA MET A 137 -7.83 -12.79 16.97
C MET A 137 -9.17 -12.88 17.72
N ALA A 138 -10.04 -13.80 17.31
CA ALA A 138 -11.40 -13.93 17.86
C ALA A 138 -11.58 -15.09 18.85
N ASN A 139 -10.64 -16.03 18.94
CA ASN A 139 -10.75 -17.21 19.80
C ASN A 139 -9.42 -17.58 20.47
N GLU A 140 -9.46 -18.63 21.29
CA GLU A 140 -8.34 -19.03 22.15
C GLU A 140 -7.42 -20.09 21.53
N SER A 141 -7.58 -20.45 20.25
CA SER A 141 -6.86 -21.58 19.64
C SER A 141 -5.34 -21.44 19.64
N MET A 142 -4.85 -20.21 19.71
CA MET A 142 -3.42 -19.88 19.66
C MET A 142 -2.86 -19.38 21.00
N MET A 143 -3.62 -19.52 22.08
CA MET A 143 -3.12 -19.22 23.42
C MET A 143 -2.04 -20.23 23.85
N PRO A 144 -1.03 -19.81 24.64
CA PRO A 144 -0.91 -18.49 25.29
C PRO A 144 -0.26 -17.39 24.43
N GLU A 145 0.37 -17.75 23.31
CA GLU A 145 1.23 -16.82 22.56
C GLU A 145 0.46 -15.77 21.76
N ILE A 146 -0.70 -16.15 21.22
CA ILE A 146 -1.63 -15.22 20.56
C ILE A 146 -2.96 -15.28 21.30
N LYS A 147 -3.36 -14.14 21.86
CA LYS A 147 -4.54 -14.02 22.72
C LYS A 147 -5.70 -13.41 21.97
N VAL A 148 -6.90 -13.62 22.50
CA VAL A 148 -8.11 -12.96 22.01
C VAL A 148 -7.91 -11.45 22.03
N ASN A 149 -8.30 -10.79 20.95
CA ASN A 149 -8.12 -9.37 20.64
C ASN A 149 -6.74 -8.92 20.19
N ASP A 150 -5.73 -9.80 20.14
CA ASP A 150 -4.47 -9.46 19.48
C ASP A 150 -4.71 -9.15 18.00
N VAL A 151 -4.00 -8.16 17.48
CA VAL A 151 -4.07 -7.76 16.08
C VAL A 151 -2.87 -8.37 15.35
N LEU A 152 -3.17 -9.28 14.44
CA LEU A 152 -2.21 -9.97 13.61
C LEU A 152 -2.03 -9.21 12.30
N VAL A 153 -0.79 -9.04 11.85
CA VAL A 153 -0.47 -8.53 10.52
C VAL A 153 -0.13 -9.72 9.63
N ILE A 154 -0.86 -9.86 8.53
CA ILE A 154 -0.75 -10.99 7.62
C ILE A 154 -0.19 -10.50 6.28
N GLU A 155 0.89 -11.14 5.82
CA GLU A 155 1.49 -10.91 4.51
C GLU A 155 1.29 -12.14 3.61
N PRO A 156 0.35 -12.09 2.64
CA PRO A 156 0.03 -13.25 1.81
C PRO A 156 1.11 -13.65 0.80
N LYS A 157 2.01 -12.73 0.40
CA LYS A 157 3.02 -13.00 -0.63
C LYS A 157 4.29 -13.66 -0.10
N ILE A 158 4.42 -13.81 1.22
CA ILE A 158 5.55 -14.50 1.84
C ILE A 158 5.22 -15.98 2.01
N SER A 159 6.09 -16.85 1.48
CA SER A 159 6.01 -18.29 1.73
C SER A 159 6.41 -18.59 3.18
N PRO A 160 5.62 -19.37 3.93
CA PRO A 160 5.91 -19.68 5.33
C PRO A 160 7.04 -20.69 5.47
N ASN A 161 7.83 -20.52 6.53
CA ASN A 161 8.81 -21.48 7.01
C ASN A 161 8.25 -22.32 8.15
N PRO A 162 8.73 -23.57 8.35
CA PRO A 162 8.30 -24.38 9.48
C PRO A 162 8.47 -23.63 10.81
N GLY A 163 7.40 -23.56 11.60
CA GLY A 163 7.32 -22.79 12.84
C GLY A 163 6.61 -21.44 12.71
N ASP A 164 6.42 -20.93 11.49
CA ASP A 164 5.72 -19.66 11.27
C ASP A 164 4.22 -19.77 11.59
N TYR A 165 3.65 -18.67 12.07
CA TYR A 165 2.20 -18.52 12.22
C TYR A 165 1.60 -18.11 10.88
N VAL A 166 0.57 -18.83 10.46
CA VAL A 166 -0.08 -18.68 9.17
C VAL A 166 -1.58 -18.49 9.32
N ALA A 167 -2.14 -17.69 8.43
CA ALA A 167 -3.58 -17.67 8.19
C ALA A 167 -3.88 -18.57 7.00
N VAL A 168 -4.74 -19.57 7.18
CA VAL A 168 -5.08 -20.53 6.14
C VAL A 168 -6.57 -20.49 5.81
N LYS A 169 -6.89 -20.71 4.54
CA LYS A 169 -8.23 -21.02 4.09
C LYS A 169 -8.38 -22.53 3.98
N VAL A 170 -9.35 -23.08 4.70
CA VAL A 170 -9.65 -24.51 4.72
C VAL A 170 -10.85 -24.73 3.81
N ALA A 171 -10.79 -25.65 2.84
CA ALA A 171 -11.81 -25.80 1.79
C ALA A 171 -13.24 -25.96 2.35
N ASN A 172 -13.39 -26.68 3.47
CA ASN A 172 -14.68 -26.92 4.12
C ASN A 172 -15.09 -25.84 5.15
N LYS A 173 -14.36 -24.72 5.23
CA LYS A 173 -14.70 -23.60 6.12
C LYS A 173 -14.81 -22.29 5.34
N SER A 174 -15.83 -21.51 5.67
CA SER A 174 -16.03 -20.15 5.15
C SER A 174 -15.13 -19.11 5.81
N GLU A 175 -14.38 -19.49 6.83
CA GLU A 175 -13.57 -18.61 7.67
C GLU A 175 -12.12 -19.07 7.65
N ALA A 176 -11.20 -18.10 7.65
CA ALA A 176 -9.79 -18.35 7.80
C ALA A 176 -9.50 -18.97 9.17
N VAL A 177 -8.37 -19.67 9.31
CA VAL A 177 -7.90 -20.20 10.59
C VAL A 177 -6.47 -19.75 10.82
N ILE A 178 -6.17 -19.33 12.05
CA ILE A 178 -4.81 -19.04 12.49
C ILE A 178 -4.23 -20.30 13.14
N CYS A 179 -3.07 -20.72 12.66
CA CYS A 179 -2.37 -21.91 13.11
C CYS A 179 -0.86 -21.77 12.89
N GLN A 180 -0.07 -22.65 13.49
CA GLN A 180 1.36 -22.77 13.23
C GLN A 180 1.61 -23.81 12.14
N TYR A 181 2.45 -23.46 11.16
CA TYR A 181 2.85 -24.37 10.10
C TYR A 181 3.95 -25.33 10.60
N LYS A 182 3.69 -26.63 10.54
CA LYS A 182 4.65 -27.67 10.93
C LYS A 182 4.91 -28.63 9.78
N LYS A 183 6.17 -28.73 9.35
CA LYS A 183 6.61 -29.69 8.34
C LYS A 183 6.84 -31.06 8.99
N LEU A 184 6.30 -32.12 8.41
CA LEU A 184 6.37 -33.48 8.97
C LEU A 184 7.56 -34.29 8.45
N SER A 185 8.08 -33.94 7.27
CA SER A 185 9.19 -34.67 6.64
C SER A 185 10.10 -33.74 5.86
N TYR A 186 11.39 -34.07 5.78
CA TYR A 186 12.33 -33.37 4.91
C TYR A 186 12.15 -33.74 3.43
N THR A 187 11.66 -34.95 3.16
CA THR A 187 11.59 -35.54 1.81
C THR A 187 10.18 -35.61 1.25
N SER A 188 9.15 -35.56 2.10
CA SER A 188 7.73 -35.53 1.70
C SER A 188 7.16 -34.12 1.87
N PRO A 189 6.21 -33.68 1.02
CA PRO A 189 5.50 -32.41 1.16
C PRO A 189 4.48 -32.39 2.31
N GLU A 190 4.36 -33.48 3.08
CA GLU A 190 3.46 -33.57 4.22
C GLU A 190 3.72 -32.48 5.27
N PHE A 191 2.63 -31.87 5.71
CA PHE A 191 2.62 -30.87 6.77
C PHE A 191 1.40 -31.03 7.66
N GLU A 192 1.48 -30.42 8.83
CA GLU A 192 0.44 -30.33 9.84
C GLU A 192 0.23 -28.85 10.18
N LEU A 193 -1.02 -28.47 10.44
CA LEU A 193 -1.38 -27.12 10.89
C LEU A 193 -1.81 -27.21 12.35
N GLN A 194 -1.00 -26.64 13.24
CA GLN A 194 -1.13 -26.84 14.68
C GLN A 194 -1.78 -25.64 15.37
N THR A 195 -2.68 -25.92 16.31
CA THR A 195 -3.13 -24.94 17.30
C THR A 195 -2.19 -24.99 18.51
N LEU A 196 -1.89 -23.84 19.12
CA LEU A 196 -1.03 -23.82 20.31
C LEU A 196 -1.77 -24.18 21.59
N ASN A 197 -3.10 -24.01 21.60
CA ASN A 197 -3.94 -24.38 22.72
C ASN A 197 -4.31 -25.87 22.62
N GLU A 198 -3.89 -26.67 23.59
CA GLU A 198 -4.15 -28.12 23.64
C GLU A 198 -5.64 -28.48 23.69
N ASN A 199 -6.50 -27.54 24.06
CA ASN A 199 -7.96 -27.73 24.06
C ASN A 199 -8.59 -27.58 22.66
N TRP A 200 -7.79 -27.25 21.64
CA TRP A 200 -8.24 -27.04 20.26
C TRP A 200 -7.64 -28.11 19.33
N PRO A 201 -8.37 -28.54 18.29
CA PRO A 201 -7.89 -29.55 17.37
C PRO A 201 -6.90 -28.97 16.35
N ASN A 202 -5.86 -29.74 16.04
CA ASN A 202 -5.01 -29.50 14.87
C ASN A 202 -5.77 -29.80 13.58
N ILE A 203 -5.35 -29.16 12.48
CA ILE A 203 -5.93 -29.34 11.15
C ILE A 203 -4.99 -30.21 10.33
N ASN A 204 -5.52 -31.32 9.80
CA ASN A 204 -4.77 -32.24 8.94
C ASN A 204 -5.03 -31.96 7.46
N LEU A 205 -4.12 -32.43 6.62
CA LEU A 205 -4.12 -32.20 5.17
C LEU A 205 -5.41 -32.67 4.46
N THR A 206 -6.13 -33.65 5.01
CA THR A 206 -7.42 -34.11 4.50
C THR A 206 -8.55 -33.09 4.63
N ASP A 207 -8.43 -32.16 5.57
CA ASP A 207 -9.42 -31.10 5.79
C ASP A 207 -9.10 -29.82 5.01
N ALA A 208 -7.84 -29.65 4.61
CA ALA A 208 -7.28 -28.41 4.03
C ALA A 208 -7.31 -28.35 2.48
N LEU A 209 -7.62 -29.46 1.81
CA LEU A 209 -7.72 -29.58 0.34
C LEU A 209 -9.16 -29.45 -0.16
#